data_AF-I0FF09-F1
#
_entry.id   AF-I0FF09-F1
#
_cell.length_a   1.000
_cell.length_b   1.000
_cell.length_c   1.000
_cell.angle_alpha   90.00
_cell.angle_beta   90.00
_cell.angle_gamma   90.00
#
_symmetry.space_group_name_H-M   'P 1'
#
loop_
_entity.id
_entity.type
_entity.pdbx_description
1 polymer ?
#
loop_
_entity_poly.entity_id
_entity_poly.type
_entity_poly.pdbx_seq_one_letter_code
_entity_poly.pdbx_strand_id
1 'polypeptide(L)'
;MKLKPDYDSFKKQVDDIETKVLALIEKMKKDTDLCKDGVTQAHAKQSILRTHDTKDKGAQEIADLNTAISDLLKSAKDLLLDKAISELATSTKTMTIEATQP
;
A
#
# COMPACT_ATOMS: atom_id res chain seq x y z
N MET A 1 6.13 22.43 16.48
CA MET A 1 6.18 21.79 15.16
C MET A 1 5.25 20.58 15.19
N LYS A 2 4.16 20.57 14.39
CA LYS A 2 3.18 19.47 14.43
C LYS A 2 3.72 18.29 13.61
N LEU A 3 4.29 17.30 14.29
CA LEU A 3 4.44 15.95 13.73
C LEU A 3 3.04 15.33 13.61
N LYS A 4 2.38 15.59 12.49
CA LYS A 4 1.46 14.62 11.93
C LYS A 4 1.86 14.49 10.46
N PRO A 5 2.56 13.40 10.07
CA PRO A 5 2.03 12.63 8.93
C PRO A 5 0.52 12.77 8.95
N ASP A 6 -0.07 13.39 7.93
CA ASP A 6 -1.50 13.67 7.94
C ASP A 6 -2.23 12.34 8.17
N TYR A 7 -2.72 12.16 9.40
CA TYR A 7 -3.39 10.93 9.83
C TYR A 7 -4.55 10.66 8.89
N ASP A 8 -5.19 11.71 8.39
CA ASP A 8 -6.30 11.63 7.45
C ASP A 8 -5.81 11.12 6.08
N SER A 9 -4.62 11.53 5.62
CA SER A 9 -3.99 10.99 4.41
C SER A 9 -3.65 9.50 4.54
N PHE A 10 -3.04 9.08 5.65
CA PHE A 10 -2.74 7.65 5.89
C PHE A 10 -4.01 6.84 6.03
N LYS A 11 -5.00 7.36 6.76
CA LYS A 11 -6.31 6.73 6.90
C LYS A 11 -6.96 6.56 5.53
N LYS A 12 -6.94 7.58 4.67
CA LYS A 12 -7.48 7.51 3.31
C LYS A 12 -6.80 6.42 2.47
N GLN A 13 -5.50 6.21 2.62
CA GLN A 13 -4.78 5.11 1.95
C GLN A 13 -5.21 3.74 2.48
N VAL A 14 -5.39 3.60 3.79
CA VAL A 14 -5.89 2.36 4.41
C VAL A 14 -7.33 2.07 3.98
N ASP A 15 -8.20 3.08 3.98
CA ASP A 15 -9.60 2.97 3.53
C ASP A 15 -9.67 2.57 2.04
N ASP A 16 -8.77 3.09 1.20
CA ASP A 16 -8.66 2.69 -0.22
C ASP A 16 -8.20 1.24 -0.36
N ILE A 17 -7.20 0.80 0.41
CA ILE A 17 -6.77 -0.60 0.45
C ILE A 17 -7.92 -1.52 0.86
N GLU A 18 -8.67 -1.18 1.91
CA GLU A 18 -9.84 -1.93 2.35
C GLU A 18 -10.88 -2.05 1.22
N THR A 19 -11.18 -0.93 0.56
CA THR A 19 -12.09 -0.89 -0.59
C THR A 19 -11.63 -1.83 -1.72
N LYS A 20 -10.32 -1.84 -2.03
CA LYS A 20 -9.76 -2.71 -3.07
C LYS A 20 -9.75 -4.19 -2.66
N VAL A 21 -9.50 -4.51 -1.39
CA VAL A 21 -9.62 -5.88 -0.87
C VAL A 21 -11.06 -6.37 -1.02
N LEU A 22 -12.05 -5.55 -0.65
CA LEU A 22 -13.46 -5.90 -0.81
C LEU A 22 -13.82 -6.08 -2.29
N ALA A 23 -13.35 -5.21 -3.18
CA ALA A 23 -13.56 -5.34 -4.62
C ALA A 23 -13.00 -6.66 -5.17
N LEU A 24 -11.78 -7.04 -4.77
CA LEU A 24 -11.17 -8.32 -5.13
C LEU A 24 -12.02 -9.51 -4.67
N ILE A 25 -12.41 -9.52 -3.39
CA ILE A 25 -13.22 -10.60 -2.80
C ILE A 25 -14.56 -10.72 -3.53
N GLU A 26 -15.24 -9.60 -3.76
CA GLU A 26 -16.53 -9.56 -4.46
C GLU A 26 -16.40 -10.04 -5.92
N LYS A 27 -15.31 -9.68 -6.59
CA LYS A 27 -15.02 -10.13 -7.95
C LYS A 27 -14.86 -11.64 -8.01
N MET A 28 -14.02 -12.20 -7.14
CA MET A 28 -13.76 -13.64 -7.10
C MET A 28 -15.00 -14.46 -6.72
N LYS A 29 -15.81 -13.97 -5.77
CA LYS A 29 -17.04 -14.65 -5.33
C LYS A 29 -18.14 -14.70 -6.39
N LYS A 30 -18.20 -13.71 -7.29
CA LYS A 30 -19.23 -13.61 -8.33
C LYS A 30 -18.85 -14.31 -9.63
N ASP A 31 -17.60 -14.74 -9.78
CA ASP A 31 -17.12 -15.39 -10.99
C ASP A 31 -17.48 -16.89 -10.99
N THR A 32 -18.40 -17.27 -11.87
CA THR A 32 -18.87 -18.66 -11.99
C THR A 32 -17.80 -19.62 -12.49
N ASP A 33 -16.76 -19.14 -13.18
CA ASP A 33 -15.66 -19.99 -13.64
C ASP A 33 -14.69 -20.37 -12.51
N LEU A 34 -14.63 -19.55 -11.45
CA LEU A 34 -13.83 -19.82 -10.25
C LEU A 34 -14.57 -20.66 -9.21
N CYS A 35 -15.91 -20.59 -9.18
CA CYS A 35 -16.72 -21.25 -8.15
C CYS A 35 -17.32 -22.60 -8.60
N LYS A 36 -16.81 -23.20 -9.68
CA LYS A 36 -17.27 -24.48 -10.21
C LYS A 36 -16.24 -25.60 -9.98
N ASP A 37 -16.72 -26.84 -9.95
CA ASP A 37 -15.83 -28.00 -10.02
C ASP A 37 -15.05 -27.99 -11.36
N GLY A 38 -13.75 -28.26 -11.29
CA GLY A 38 -12.89 -28.27 -12.47
C GLY A 38 -12.43 -26.88 -12.95
N VAL A 39 -12.19 -25.93 -12.03
CA VAL A 39 -11.51 -24.66 -12.37
C VAL A 39 -10.24 -24.96 -13.17
N THR A 40 -10.13 -24.38 -14.36
CA THR A 40 -8.96 -24.57 -15.21
C THR A 40 -7.78 -23.76 -14.66
N GLN A 41 -6.56 -24.21 -14.95
CA GLN A 41 -5.36 -23.44 -14.58
C GLN A 41 -5.38 -22.03 -15.19
N ALA A 42 -5.95 -21.87 -16.39
CA ALA A 42 -6.09 -20.57 -17.04
C ALA A 42 -7.00 -19.64 -16.23
N HIS A 43 -8.20 -20.09 -15.84
CA HIS A 43 -9.11 -19.28 -15.00
C HIS A 43 -8.50 -18.96 -13.64
N ALA A 44 -7.81 -19.91 -13.00
CA ALA A 44 -7.09 -19.65 -11.76
C ALA A 44 -5.99 -18.59 -11.94
N LYS A 45 -5.24 -18.61 -13.05
CA LYS A 45 -4.22 -17.58 -13.33
C LYS A 45 -4.85 -16.22 -13.60
N GLN A 46 -5.98 -16.15 -14.32
CA GLN A 46 -6.72 -14.89 -14.55
C GLN A 46 -7.21 -14.22 -13.26
N SER A 47 -7.33 -14.97 -12.16
CA SER A 47 -7.75 -14.44 -10.86
C SER A 47 -6.60 -14.09 -9.92
N ILE A 48 -5.49 -14.85 -9.91
CA ILE A 48 -4.39 -14.63 -8.94
C ILE A 48 -3.06 -14.14 -9.54
N LEU A 49 -2.81 -14.38 -10.83
CA LEU A 49 -1.53 -14.07 -11.46
C LEU A 49 -1.57 -12.66 -12.05
N ARG A 50 -0.99 -11.70 -11.33
CA ARG A 50 -0.90 -10.27 -11.75
C ARG A 50 -0.27 -10.04 -13.12
N THR A 51 0.56 -10.95 -13.59
CA THR A 51 1.27 -10.86 -14.89
C THR A 51 0.55 -11.62 -16.00
N HIS A 52 -0.64 -12.17 -15.75
CA HIS A 52 -1.43 -12.84 -16.78
C HIS A 52 -1.98 -11.81 -17.79
N ASP A 53 -2.11 -12.21 -19.06
CA ASP A 53 -2.54 -11.30 -20.13
C ASP A 53 -4.01 -10.88 -19.97
N THR A 54 -4.87 -11.81 -19.55
CA THR A 54 -6.27 -11.53 -19.18
C THR A 54 -6.42 -11.44 -17.67
N LYS A 55 -7.06 -10.39 -17.16
CA LYS A 55 -7.13 -10.11 -15.71
C LYS A 55 -8.53 -9.84 -15.20
N ASP A 56 -9.52 -10.34 -15.92
CA ASP A 56 -10.94 -10.10 -15.72
C ASP A 56 -11.54 -10.83 -14.51
N LYS A 57 -10.83 -11.78 -13.89
CA LYS A 57 -11.31 -12.63 -12.79
C LYS A 57 -10.72 -12.32 -11.42
N GLY A 58 -10.01 -11.20 -11.26
CA GLY A 58 -9.39 -10.80 -9.98
C GLY A 58 -7.94 -10.35 -10.10
N ALA A 59 -7.21 -10.75 -11.15
CA ALA A 59 -5.79 -10.39 -11.26
C ALA A 59 -5.58 -8.87 -11.44
N GLN A 60 -6.58 -8.15 -11.95
CA GLN A 60 -6.55 -6.70 -12.05
C GLN A 60 -6.73 -6.08 -10.66
N GLU A 61 -7.72 -6.53 -9.91
CA GLU A 61 -7.98 -6.08 -8.54
C GLU A 61 -6.77 -6.37 -7.62
N ILE A 62 -6.06 -7.49 -7.80
CA ILE A 62 -4.80 -7.75 -7.09
C ILE A 62 -3.70 -6.76 -7.52
N ALA A 63 -3.61 -6.42 -8.80
CA ALA A 63 -2.63 -5.45 -9.27
C ALA A 63 -2.88 -4.06 -8.66
N ASP A 64 -4.14 -3.63 -8.61
CA ASP A 64 -4.56 -2.36 -8.03
C ASP A 64 -4.32 -2.34 -6.51
N LEU A 65 -4.64 -3.43 -5.82
CA LEU A 65 -4.34 -3.62 -4.40
C LEU A 65 -2.84 -3.56 -4.13
N ASN A 66 -2.01 -4.19 -4.96
CA ASN A 66 -0.56 -4.17 -4.80
C ASN A 66 0.02 -2.77 -4.97
N THR A 67 -0.51 -1.98 -5.91
CA THR A 67 -0.15 -0.56 -6.08
C THR A 67 -0.51 0.24 -4.83
N ALA A 68 -1.74 0.11 -4.32
CA ALA A 68 -2.17 0.85 -3.13
C ALA A 68 -1.34 0.52 -1.88
N ILE A 69 -1.00 -0.75 -1.67
CA ILE A 69 -0.10 -1.18 -0.58
C ILE A 69 1.31 -0.61 -0.77
N SER A 70 1.82 -0.57 -2.00
CA SER A 70 3.15 -0.01 -2.30
C SER A 70 3.18 1.49 -2.01
N ASP A 71 2.12 2.22 -2.35
CA ASP A 71 2.00 3.66 -2.07
C ASP A 71 1.89 3.95 -0.57
N LEU A 72 1.14 3.13 0.17
CA LEU A 72 1.09 3.21 1.64
C LEU A 72 2.48 2.97 2.25
N LEU A 73 3.19 1.93 1.80
CA LEU A 73 4.54 1.61 2.29
C LEU A 73 5.52 2.75 2.00
N LYS A 74 5.47 3.33 0.80
CA LYS A 74 6.29 4.48 0.42
C LYS A 74 5.97 5.68 1.31
N SER A 75 4.69 5.97 1.53
CA SER A 75 4.26 7.07 2.39
C SER A 75 4.75 6.88 3.83
N ALA A 76 4.65 5.66 4.37
CA ALA A 76 5.17 5.31 5.68
C ALA A 76 6.69 5.53 5.77
N LYS A 77 7.45 5.08 4.77
CA LYS A 77 8.89 5.27 4.71
C LYS A 77 9.28 6.75 4.63
N ASP A 78 8.77 7.46 3.63
CA ASP A 78 9.20 8.82 3.31
C ASP A 78 8.75 9.82 4.37
N LEU A 79 7.49 9.71 4.85
CA LEU A 79 6.87 10.72 5.71
C LEU A 79 7.00 10.42 7.21
N LEU A 80 7.06 9.15 7.62
CA LEU A 80 7.21 8.79 9.03
C LEU A 80 8.67 8.61 9.40
N LEU A 81 9.36 7.69 8.72
CA LEU A 81 10.70 7.28 9.09
C LEU A 81 11.74 8.32 8.67
N ASP A 82 11.86 8.57 7.37
CA ASP A 82 12.96 9.37 6.83
C ASP A 82 12.89 10.83 7.32
N LYS A 83 11.68 11.40 7.40
CA LYS A 83 11.46 12.74 7.95
C LYS A 83 11.75 12.84 9.44
N ALA A 84 11.27 11.90 10.27
CA ALA A 84 11.52 11.94 11.71
C ALA A 84 13.01 11.76 12.03
N ILE A 85 13.70 10.88 11.28
CA ILE A 85 15.15 10.69 11.39
C ILE A 85 15.90 11.98 11.01
N SER A 86 15.49 12.63 9.91
CA SER A 86 16.09 13.91 9.49
C SER A 86 15.90 15.01 10.54
N GLU A 87 14.70 15.14 11.10
CA GLU A 87 14.42 16.11 12.18
C GLU A 87 15.28 15.82 13.41
N LEU A 88 15.40 14.56 13.84
CA LEU A 88 16.26 14.19 14.95
C LEU A 88 17.74 14.52 14.67
N ALA A 89 18.24 14.19 13.48
CA ALA A 89 19.63 14.47 13.08
C ALA A 89 19.93 15.97 12.98
N THR A 90 18.97 16.77 12.53
CA THR A 90 19.12 18.23 12.52
C THR A 90 19.10 18.80 13.94
N SER A 91 18.19 18.34 14.79
CA SER A 91 18.12 18.76 16.20
C SER A 91 19.43 18.50 16.95
N THR A 92 20.05 17.33 16.77
CA THR A 92 21.34 17.02 17.41
C THR A 92 22.48 17.88 16.88
N LYS A 93 22.49 18.18 15.57
CA LYS A 93 23.50 19.05 14.98
C LYS A 93 23.44 20.48 15.55
N THR A 94 22.26 21.02 15.78
CA THR A 94 22.08 22.38 16.34
C THR A 94 22.56 22.45 17.80
N MET A 95 22.29 21.43 18.61
CA MET A 95 22.74 21.37 20.01
C MET A 95 24.28 21.36 20.15
N THR A 96 24.99 20.72 19.23
CA THR A 96 26.46 20.69 19.25
C THR A 96 27.07 22.05 18.91
N ILE A 97 26.39 22.88 18.11
CA ILE A 97 26.90 24.20 17.69
C ILE A 97 26.70 25.24 18.81
N GLU A 98 25.58 25.17 19.54
CA GLU A 98 25.31 26.09 20.66
C GLU A 98 26.15 25.81 21.92
N ALA A 99 26.62 24.58 22.11
CA ALA A 99 27.48 24.23 23.25
C ALA A 99 28.94 24.73 23.13
N THR A 100 29.29 25.45 22.05
CA THR A 100 30.69 25.83 21.74
C THR A 100 30.88 27.31 21.39
N GLN A 101 30.03 28.23 21.86
CA GLN A 101 30.32 29.67 21.79
C GLN A 101 30.87 30.19 23.14
N PRO A 102 32.01 30.92 23.14
CA PRO A 102 32.67 31.43 24.35
C PRO A 102 31.87 32.52 25.07
#